data_AF-A0A7X9E098-F1
#
_entry.id   AF-A0A7X9E098-F1
#
_cell.length_a   1.000
_cell.length_b   1.000
_cell.length_c   1.000
_cell.angle_alpha   90.00
_cell.angle_beta   90.00
_cell.angle_gamma   90.00
#
_symmetry.space_group_name_H-M   'P 1'
#
loop_
_entity.id
_entity.type
_entity.pdbx_description
1 polymer ?
#
loop_
_entity_poly.entity_id
_entity_poly.type
_entity_poly.pdbx_seq_one_letter_code
_entity_poly.pdbx_strand_id
1 'polypeptide(L)'
;MYDASNIIKIAKITEPTIFSDEQLEQINNLIKYQDYYDNNVFKYIEETNPEYKQTIRSKKSYTPTQVPLNYARFIINKLASWQFEEGIDFNCISESNQNRADEIEKDLYEIHKQNKMDEKLLQSAIECNVSGAVVFKLKYDEDKKYPRILPRNRIECFPVYEFDDYENIYRIHFIAFQDENTIWKQTYDFVNGRCYIFEALYDVNNIANPKQVIIDYQPIGTGGKYLNYLPVYIVPNTPQLGQVF
;
A
#
# COMPACT_ATOMS: atom_id res chain seq x y z
N MET A 1 -18.77 -4.16 1.10
CA MET A 1 -17.98 -2.92 1.23
C MET A 1 -17.27 -3.05 2.56
N TYR A 2 -15.96 -3.30 2.56
CA TYR A 2 -15.22 -3.66 3.78
C TYR A 2 -15.27 -2.50 4.79
N ASP A 3 -15.73 -2.76 6.02
CA ASP A 3 -15.87 -1.75 7.06
C ASP A 3 -14.49 -1.47 7.68
N ALA A 4 -13.80 -0.52 7.08
CA ALA A 4 -12.46 -0.14 7.48
C ALA A 4 -12.38 0.41 8.93
N SER A 5 -13.52 0.78 9.53
CA SER A 5 -13.66 1.11 10.94
C SER A 5 -13.24 -0.04 11.87
N ASN A 6 -13.34 -1.30 11.40
CA ASN A 6 -12.90 -2.48 12.16
C ASN A 6 -11.39 -2.75 12.03
N ILE A 7 -10.76 -2.47 10.86
CA ILE A 7 -9.28 -2.46 10.71
C ILE A 7 -8.68 -1.60 11.84
N ILE A 8 -9.24 -0.41 11.98
CA ILE A 8 -8.83 0.65 12.91
C ILE A 8 -8.91 0.21 14.38
N LYS A 9 -10.02 -0.40 14.79
CA LYS A 9 -10.20 -0.86 16.19
C LYS A 9 -9.23 -1.98 16.56
N ILE A 10 -8.93 -2.85 15.61
CA ILE A 10 -8.10 -4.04 15.80
C ILE A 10 -6.65 -3.66 15.95
N ALA A 11 -6.22 -2.76 15.08
CA ALA A 11 -4.86 -2.30 15.08
C ALA A 11 -4.52 -1.51 16.36
N LYS A 12 -5.48 -0.70 16.88
CA LYS A 12 -5.42 -0.07 18.22
C LYS A 12 -5.24 -1.05 19.38
N ILE A 13 -5.81 -2.26 19.31
CA ILE A 13 -5.76 -3.26 20.40
C ILE A 13 -4.42 -3.99 20.43
N THR A 14 -3.85 -4.32 19.27
CA THR A 14 -2.56 -5.02 19.19
C THR A 14 -1.37 -4.14 19.57
N GLU A 15 -1.37 -2.89 19.13
CA GLU A 15 -0.25 -1.95 19.37
C GLU A 15 -0.84 -0.54 19.56
N PRO A 16 -1.13 -0.12 20.81
CA PRO A 16 -1.79 1.16 21.10
C PRO A 16 -0.94 2.38 20.70
N THR A 17 0.34 2.18 20.42
CA THR A 17 1.29 3.20 19.93
C THR A 17 1.20 3.47 18.42
N ILE A 18 0.59 2.58 17.62
CA ILE A 18 0.56 2.66 16.14
C ILE A 18 -0.75 3.25 15.60
N PHE A 19 -1.75 3.46 16.46
CA PHE A 19 -3.04 3.97 16.05
C PHE A 19 -3.48 5.09 16.97
N SER A 20 -2.68 6.16 16.97
CA SER A 20 -3.13 7.44 17.51
C SER A 20 -4.42 7.88 16.78
N ASP A 21 -5.19 8.76 17.41
CA ASP A 21 -6.40 9.30 16.77
C ASP A 21 -6.09 10.00 15.44
N GLU A 22 -4.89 10.57 15.30
CA GLU A 22 -4.39 11.18 14.06
C GLU A 22 -4.18 10.14 12.94
N GLN A 23 -3.59 8.99 13.23
CA GLN A 23 -3.42 7.93 12.23
C GLN A 23 -4.76 7.34 11.79
N LEU A 24 -5.75 7.29 12.69
CA LEU A 24 -7.11 6.88 12.32
C LEU A 24 -7.78 7.88 11.38
N GLU A 25 -7.61 9.17 11.63
CA GLU A 25 -8.11 10.21 10.74
C GLU A 25 -7.46 10.12 9.36
N GLN A 26 -6.15 9.88 9.31
CA GLN A 26 -5.45 9.64 8.04
C GLN A 26 -6.03 8.43 7.29
N ILE A 27 -6.22 7.30 7.96
CA ILE A 27 -6.81 6.10 7.33
C ILE A 27 -8.22 6.39 6.80
N ASN A 28 -9.07 7.07 7.58
CA ASN A 28 -10.41 7.47 7.16
C ASN A 28 -10.39 8.37 5.90
N ASN A 29 -9.44 9.31 5.84
CA ASN A 29 -9.25 10.13 4.66
C ASN A 29 -8.83 9.31 3.43
N LEU A 30 -7.94 8.32 3.60
CA LEU A 30 -7.52 7.43 2.51
C LEU A 30 -8.70 6.60 1.97
N ILE A 31 -9.53 6.04 2.85
CA ILE A 31 -10.74 5.30 2.45
C ILE A 31 -11.69 6.20 1.68
N LYS A 32 -11.88 7.43 2.17
CA LYS A 32 -12.69 8.44 1.48
C LYS A 32 -12.16 8.68 0.07
N TYR A 33 -10.86 8.90 -0.12
CA TYR A 33 -10.29 9.09 -1.47
C TYR A 33 -10.51 7.89 -2.39
N GLN A 34 -10.37 6.68 -1.86
CA GLN A 34 -10.65 5.46 -2.61
C GLN A 34 -12.12 5.39 -3.08
N ASP A 35 -13.07 5.74 -2.20
CA ASP A 35 -14.48 5.80 -2.56
C ASP A 35 -14.79 6.86 -3.61
N TYR A 36 -14.08 7.99 -3.61
CA TYR A 36 -14.19 9.00 -4.69
C TYR A 36 -13.76 8.42 -6.04
N TYR A 37 -12.67 7.65 -6.06
CA TYR A 37 -12.20 6.98 -7.26
C TYR A 37 -13.19 5.90 -7.74
N ASP A 38 -13.71 5.09 -6.82
CA ASP A 38 -14.66 3.99 -7.10
C ASP A 38 -16.10 4.45 -7.34
N ASN A 39 -16.36 5.76 -7.29
CA ASN A 39 -17.67 6.39 -7.50
C ASN A 39 -18.70 6.12 -6.39
N ASN A 40 -18.25 5.72 -5.20
CA ASN A 40 -19.08 5.51 -4.01
C ASN A 40 -19.23 6.81 -3.20
N VAL A 41 -19.35 7.94 -3.89
CA VAL A 41 -19.30 9.29 -3.29
C VAL A 41 -20.58 9.71 -2.58
N PHE A 42 -21.72 9.12 -2.96
CA PHE A 42 -23.02 9.59 -2.48
C PHE A 42 -23.16 9.48 -0.97
N LYS A 43 -22.50 8.53 -0.31
CA LYS A 43 -22.51 8.44 1.16
C LYS A 43 -21.98 9.72 1.82
N TYR A 44 -20.92 10.32 1.28
CA TYR A 44 -20.33 11.57 1.80
C TYR A 44 -21.14 12.81 1.40
N ILE A 45 -21.73 12.78 0.20
CA ILE A 45 -22.60 13.88 -0.28
C ILE A 45 -23.86 13.95 0.58
N GLU A 46 -24.47 12.81 0.89
CA GLU A 46 -25.66 12.70 1.74
C GLU A 46 -25.38 13.06 3.21
N GLU A 47 -24.18 12.76 3.71
CA GLU A 47 -23.73 13.22 5.04
C GLU A 47 -23.63 14.74 5.13
N THR A 48 -23.08 15.37 4.09
CA THR A 48 -22.87 16.83 4.05
C THR A 48 -24.18 17.58 3.75
N ASN A 49 -25.01 17.01 2.87
CA ASN A 49 -26.23 17.61 2.36
C ASN A 49 -27.39 16.60 2.51
N PRO A 50 -28.03 16.55 3.69
CA PRO A 50 -29.08 15.57 4.00
C PRO A 50 -30.28 15.62 3.05
N GLU A 51 -30.50 16.74 2.35
CA GLU A 51 -31.56 16.93 1.35
C GLU A 51 -31.42 16.04 0.12
N TYR A 52 -30.21 15.53 -0.18
CA TYR A 52 -29.98 14.59 -1.27
C TYR A 52 -30.20 13.13 -0.87
N LYS A 53 -30.38 12.86 0.43
CA LYS A 53 -30.67 11.53 0.93
C LYS A 53 -32.01 11.05 0.38
N GLN A 54 -31.98 9.94 -0.35
CA GLN A 54 -33.20 9.31 -0.87
C GLN A 54 -33.99 8.67 0.29
N THR A 55 -34.71 9.50 1.05
CA THR A 55 -35.62 8.99 2.08
C THR A 55 -36.97 8.66 1.45
N ILE A 56 -37.46 7.46 1.73
CA ILE A 56 -38.80 6.95 1.35
C ILE A 56 -39.95 7.86 1.86
N ARG A 57 -39.63 8.80 2.77
CA ARG A 57 -40.57 9.79 3.36
C ARG A 57 -40.45 11.21 2.78
N SER A 58 -39.81 11.39 1.63
CA SER A 58 -39.93 12.64 0.88
C SER A 58 -41.36 12.78 0.36
N LYS A 59 -42.03 13.89 0.69
CA LYS A 59 -43.40 14.25 0.27
C LYS A 59 -43.53 14.55 -1.24
N LYS A 60 -42.59 14.07 -2.05
CA LYS A 60 -42.51 14.26 -3.51
C LYS A 60 -42.82 12.93 -4.20
N SER A 61 -43.63 12.97 -5.26
CA SER A 61 -44.04 11.79 -6.03
C SER A 61 -42.94 11.16 -6.90
N TYR A 62 -41.69 11.61 -6.76
CA TYR A 62 -40.57 11.10 -7.55
C TYR A 62 -39.28 11.07 -6.74
N THR A 63 -38.48 10.04 -6.98
CA THR A 63 -37.08 9.94 -6.57
C THR A 63 -36.21 10.56 -7.66
N PRO A 64 -35.49 11.67 -7.41
CA PRO A 64 -34.61 12.25 -8.41
C PRO A 64 -33.51 11.24 -8.78
N THR A 65 -33.34 10.98 -10.08
CA THR A 65 -32.27 10.12 -10.57
C THR A 65 -30.92 10.74 -10.25
N GLN A 66 -30.10 10.02 -9.49
CA GLN A 66 -28.71 10.38 -9.25
C GLN A 66 -27.85 9.82 -10.39
N VAL A 67 -27.21 10.70 -11.17
CA VAL A 67 -26.27 10.30 -12.23
C VAL A 67 -24.87 10.65 -11.74
N PRO A 68 -24.05 9.66 -11.34
CA PRO A 68 -22.70 9.96 -10.92
C PRO A 68 -21.77 10.19 -12.12
N LEU A 69 -21.16 11.36 -12.19
CA LEU A 69 -20.09 11.66 -13.14
C LEU A 69 -18.74 11.41 -12.47
N ASN A 70 -18.05 10.34 -12.85
CA ASN A 70 -16.77 9.97 -12.24
C ASN A 70 -15.58 10.71 -12.89
N TYR A 71 -15.52 12.02 -12.68
CA TYR A 71 -14.40 12.84 -13.15
C TYR A 71 -13.08 12.50 -12.45
N ALA A 72 -13.13 12.12 -11.16
CA ALA A 72 -11.95 11.78 -10.38
C ALA A 72 -11.17 10.63 -11.03
N ARG A 73 -11.85 9.53 -11.35
CA ARG A 73 -11.24 8.39 -12.04
C ARG A 73 -10.68 8.76 -13.41
N PHE A 74 -11.40 9.58 -14.17
CA PHE A 74 -10.92 10.02 -15.48
C PHE A 74 -9.61 10.81 -15.38
N ILE A 75 -9.55 11.79 -14.47
CA ILE A 75 -8.36 12.63 -14.27
C ILE A 75 -7.19 11.79 -13.77
N ILE A 76 -7.41 10.94 -12.76
CA ILE A 76 -6.36 10.09 -12.17
C ILE A 76 -5.80 9.12 -13.20
N ASN A 77 -6.65 8.48 -14.00
CA ASN A 77 -6.19 7.57 -15.04
C ASN A 77 -5.39 8.30 -16.11
N LYS A 78 -5.81 9.51 -16.49
CA LYS A 78 -5.06 10.34 -17.45
C LYS A 78 -3.69 10.76 -16.90
N LEU A 79 -3.61 11.14 -15.62
CA LEU A 79 -2.34 11.47 -14.98
C LEU A 79 -1.41 10.26 -14.91
N ALA A 80 -1.92 9.10 -14.50
CA ALA A 80 -1.14 7.85 -14.45
C ALA A 80 -0.64 7.44 -15.84
N SER A 81 -1.50 7.54 -16.87
CA SER A 81 -1.09 7.26 -18.25
C SER A 81 -0.03 8.23 -18.76
N TRP A 82 -0.06 9.49 -18.33
CA TRP A 82 0.97 10.47 -18.70
C TRP A 82 2.30 10.21 -17.98
N GLN A 83 2.28 9.83 -16.71
CA GLN A 83 3.48 9.50 -15.92
C GLN A 83 4.25 8.29 -16.47
N PHE A 84 3.53 7.31 -17.03
CA PHE A 84 4.10 6.07 -17.54
C PHE A 84 3.75 5.88 -19.03
N GLU A 85 3.70 6.98 -19.79
CA GLU A 85 3.49 6.92 -21.24
C GLU A 85 4.65 6.22 -21.94
N GLU A 86 5.88 6.50 -21.47
CA GLU A 86 7.09 5.80 -21.85
C GLU A 86 7.50 4.82 -20.75
N GLY A 87 8.01 3.66 -21.17
CA GLY A 87 8.54 2.66 -20.26
C GLY A 87 9.81 3.16 -19.57
N ILE A 88 10.15 2.55 -18.43
CA ILE A 88 11.40 2.84 -17.74
C ILE A 88 12.55 2.23 -18.51
N ASP A 89 13.56 3.03 -18.79
CA ASP A 89 14.82 2.61 -19.41
C ASP A 89 15.92 2.53 -18.35
N PHE A 90 16.72 1.46 -18.37
CA PHE A 90 17.84 1.27 -17.45
C PHE A 90 19.13 1.53 -18.22
N ASN A 91 19.97 2.43 -17.73
CA ASN A 91 21.29 2.67 -18.30
C ASN A 91 22.34 2.48 -17.20
N CYS A 92 23.11 1.39 -17.27
CA CYS A 92 24.16 1.09 -16.31
C CYS A 92 25.53 1.50 -16.87
N ILE A 93 26.10 2.58 -16.33
CA ILE A 93 27.41 3.09 -16.75
C ILE A 93 28.46 2.75 -15.68
N SER A 94 29.59 2.16 -16.09
CA SER A 94 30.70 1.86 -15.19
C SER A 94 32.04 2.30 -15.81
N GLU A 95 32.79 3.13 -15.08
CA GLU A 95 34.09 3.64 -15.55
C GLU A 95 35.18 2.56 -15.64
N SER A 96 35.02 1.44 -14.92
CA SER A 96 36.08 0.43 -14.76
C SER A 96 35.76 -0.92 -15.40
N ASN A 97 34.48 -1.27 -15.56
CA ASN A 97 34.08 -2.57 -16.11
C ASN A 97 32.72 -2.48 -16.79
N GLN A 98 32.71 -2.04 -18.05
CA GLN A 98 31.49 -1.87 -18.83
C GLN A 98 30.80 -3.22 -19.13
N ASN A 99 31.55 -4.29 -19.39
CA ASN A 99 30.96 -5.62 -19.66
C ASN A 99 30.06 -6.10 -18.52
N ARG A 100 30.47 -5.88 -17.26
CA ARG A 100 29.66 -6.22 -16.10
C ARG A 100 28.44 -5.31 -15.96
N ALA A 101 28.56 -4.04 -16.34
CA ALA A 101 27.44 -3.12 -16.30
C ALA A 101 26.36 -3.51 -17.33
N ASP A 102 26.78 -3.92 -18.53
CA ASP A 102 25.89 -4.41 -19.58
C ASP A 102 25.16 -5.71 -19.16
N GLU A 103 25.86 -6.61 -18.45
CA GLU A 103 25.26 -7.82 -17.87
C GLU A 103 24.18 -7.48 -16.83
N ILE A 104 24.47 -6.52 -15.93
CA ILE A 104 23.50 -6.06 -14.92
C ILE A 104 22.28 -5.42 -15.57
N GLU A 105 22.48 -4.59 -16.59
CA GLU A 105 21.40 -3.95 -17.31
C GLU A 105 20.47 -4.97 -17.96
N LYS A 106 21.04 -6.00 -18.59
CA LYS A 106 20.28 -7.11 -19.17
C LYS A 106 19.47 -7.86 -18.10
N ASP A 107 20.06 -8.12 -16.94
CA ASP A 107 19.37 -8.77 -15.82
C ASP A 107 18.22 -7.89 -15.29
N LEU A 108 18.40 -6.57 -15.23
CA LEU A 108 17.34 -5.62 -14.82
C LEU A 108 16.16 -5.63 -15.79
N TYR A 109 16.40 -5.60 -17.10
CA TYR A 109 15.32 -5.73 -18.08
C TYR A 109 14.60 -7.08 -17.99
N GLU A 110 15.32 -8.16 -17.71
CA GLU A 110 14.72 -9.47 -17.51
C GLU A 110 13.82 -9.48 -16.27
N ILE A 111 14.30 -8.95 -15.14
CA ILE A 111 13.50 -8.82 -13.91
C ILE A 111 12.28 -7.93 -14.15
N HIS A 112 12.43 -6.82 -14.88
CA HIS A 112 11.34 -5.90 -15.22
C HIS A 112 10.24 -6.59 -16.02
N LYS A 113 10.64 -7.33 -17.06
CA LYS A 113 9.74 -8.09 -17.93
C LYS A 113 9.06 -9.25 -17.18
N GLN A 114 9.81 -10.03 -16.41
CA GLN A 114 9.28 -11.16 -15.64
C GLN A 114 8.28 -10.69 -14.56
N ASN A 115 8.48 -9.50 -13.99
CA ASN A 115 7.57 -8.91 -13.04
C ASN A 115 6.37 -8.20 -13.65
N LYS A 116 6.31 -8.01 -14.97
CA LYS A 116 5.34 -7.15 -15.66
C LYS A 116 5.28 -5.75 -15.05
N MET A 117 6.46 -5.14 -14.89
CA MET A 117 6.58 -3.89 -14.17
C MET A 117 5.81 -2.75 -14.82
N ASP A 118 5.69 -2.67 -16.15
CA ASP A 118 4.94 -1.59 -16.82
C ASP A 118 3.47 -1.54 -16.35
N GLU A 119 2.79 -2.69 -16.31
CA GLU A 119 1.41 -2.79 -15.82
C GLU A 119 1.32 -2.45 -14.32
N LYS A 120 2.27 -2.95 -13.53
CA LYS A 120 2.31 -2.71 -12.08
C LYS A 120 2.60 -1.27 -11.74
N LEU A 121 3.47 -0.60 -12.48
CA LEU A 121 3.83 0.80 -12.29
C LEU A 121 2.65 1.69 -12.62
N LEU A 122 1.93 1.41 -13.71
CA LEU A 122 0.71 2.14 -14.04
C LEU A 122 -0.35 2.00 -12.94
N GLN A 123 -0.56 0.78 -12.42
CA GLN A 123 -1.46 0.56 -11.28
C GLN A 123 -0.98 1.29 -10.02
N SER A 124 0.32 1.25 -9.76
CA SER A 124 0.96 1.92 -8.63
C SER A 124 0.82 3.44 -8.73
N ALA A 125 0.86 4.00 -9.95
CA ALA A 125 0.67 5.42 -10.21
C ALA A 125 -0.76 5.87 -9.88
N ILE A 126 -1.75 5.08 -10.31
CA ILE A 126 -3.16 5.33 -9.97
C ILE A 126 -3.32 5.34 -8.45
N GLU A 127 -2.82 4.31 -7.78
CA GLU A 127 -2.88 4.19 -6.32
C GLU A 127 -2.16 5.36 -5.63
N CYS A 128 -0.96 5.71 -6.09
CA CYS A 128 -0.17 6.81 -5.55
C CYS A 128 -0.90 8.17 -5.70
N ASN A 129 -1.63 8.37 -6.79
CA ASN A 129 -2.44 9.56 -7.03
C ASN A 129 -3.76 9.57 -6.21
N VAL A 130 -4.25 8.41 -5.77
CA VAL A 130 -5.44 8.29 -4.90
C VAL A 130 -5.08 8.41 -3.42
N SER A 131 -4.17 7.55 -2.94
CA SER A 131 -3.82 7.42 -1.52
C SER A 131 -2.58 8.21 -1.10
N GLY A 132 -1.96 8.93 -2.04
CA GLY A 132 -0.82 9.81 -1.78
C GLY A 132 0.49 9.09 -1.48
N ALA A 133 0.54 7.75 -1.56
CA ALA A 133 1.78 6.97 -1.59
C ALA A 133 1.49 5.57 -2.12
N VAL A 134 2.51 4.85 -2.57
CA VAL A 134 2.42 3.42 -2.88
C VAL A 134 3.56 2.68 -2.19
N VAL A 135 3.31 1.42 -1.83
CA VAL A 135 4.29 0.60 -1.10
C VAL A 135 4.74 -0.54 -2.00
N PHE A 136 6.04 -0.68 -2.20
CA PHE A 136 6.64 -1.80 -2.91
C PHE A 136 7.24 -2.79 -1.93
N LYS A 137 6.75 -4.02 -1.98
CA LYS A 137 7.30 -5.14 -1.24
C LYS A 137 8.17 -5.99 -2.17
N LEU A 138 9.40 -6.24 -1.74
CA LEU A 138 10.32 -7.17 -2.39
C LEU A 138 10.20 -8.55 -1.77
N LYS A 139 10.06 -9.58 -2.61
CA LYS A 139 10.09 -10.97 -2.18
C LYS A 139 10.93 -11.78 -3.16
N TYR A 140 11.93 -12.50 -2.67
CA TYR A 140 12.61 -13.48 -3.51
C TYR A 140 11.73 -14.72 -3.68
N ASP A 141 11.54 -15.16 -4.93
CA ASP A 141 10.81 -16.37 -5.25
C ASP A 141 11.80 -17.52 -5.45
N GLU A 142 11.82 -18.48 -4.52
CA GLU A 142 12.77 -19.60 -4.55
C GLU A 142 12.52 -20.54 -5.73
N ASP A 143 11.26 -20.72 -6.13
CA ASP A 143 10.89 -21.63 -7.22
C ASP A 143 11.35 -21.09 -8.57
N LYS A 144 11.14 -19.79 -8.79
CA LYS A 144 11.44 -19.14 -10.06
C LYS A 144 12.80 -18.46 -10.11
N LYS A 145 13.50 -18.38 -8.97
CA LYS A 145 14.85 -17.82 -8.79
C LYS A 145 15.02 -16.35 -9.20
N TYR A 146 13.95 -15.55 -9.12
CA TYR A 146 14.02 -14.10 -9.39
C TYR A 146 13.32 -13.27 -8.30
N PRO A 147 13.73 -12.01 -8.09
CA PRO A 147 13.08 -11.11 -7.14
C PRO A 147 11.72 -10.65 -7.69
N ARG A 148 10.66 -10.87 -6.91
CA ARG A 148 9.32 -10.34 -7.20
C ARG A 148 9.11 -8.99 -6.53
N ILE A 149 8.66 -8.03 -7.33
CA ILE A 149 8.23 -6.72 -6.87
C ILE A 149 6.69 -6.72 -6.79
N LEU A 150 6.16 -6.48 -5.60
CA LEU A 150 4.74 -6.51 -5.30
C LEU A 150 4.29 -5.13 -4.82
N PRO A 151 3.63 -4.32 -5.66
CA PRO A 151 2.99 -3.11 -5.20
C PRO A 151 1.83 -3.46 -4.26
N ARG A 152 1.69 -2.66 -3.22
CA ARG A 152 0.66 -2.75 -2.18
C ARG A 152 0.09 -1.37 -1.93
N ASN A 153 -1.20 -1.34 -1.64
CA ASN A 153 -1.90 -0.11 -1.34
C ASN A 153 -1.42 0.44 -0.01
N ARG A 154 -1.31 1.77 0.08
CA ARG A 154 -0.88 2.44 1.32
C ARG A 154 -1.80 2.11 2.49
N ILE A 155 -3.10 1.94 2.23
CA ILE A 155 -4.12 1.62 3.24
C ILE A 155 -3.81 0.32 3.99
N GLU A 156 -3.12 -0.62 3.35
CA GLU A 156 -2.75 -1.90 3.96
C GLU A 156 -1.43 -1.81 4.74
N CYS A 157 -0.67 -0.71 4.65
CA CYS A 157 0.68 -0.59 5.19
C CYS A 157 0.78 0.43 6.33
N PHE A 158 1.33 -0.03 7.45
CA PHE A 158 1.52 0.76 8.67
C PHE A 158 3.00 0.75 9.06
N PRO A 159 3.77 1.77 8.64
CA PRO A 159 5.13 1.94 9.11
C PRO A 159 5.15 2.43 10.56
N VAL A 160 6.12 1.93 11.32
CA VAL A 160 6.39 2.33 12.69
C VAL A 160 7.77 2.97 12.73
N TYR A 161 7.77 4.22 13.16
CA TYR A 161 8.95 5.08 13.22
C TYR A 161 9.53 5.07 14.63
N GLU A 162 10.84 5.31 14.71
CA GLU A 162 11.50 5.59 15.98
C GLU A 162 10.93 6.89 16.59
N PHE A 163 10.87 6.96 17.93
CA PHE A 163 10.19 8.07 18.62
C PHE A 163 10.85 9.44 18.37
N ASP A 164 12.17 9.46 18.17
CA ASP A 164 12.97 10.68 17.98
C ASP A 164 13.33 10.94 16.52
N ASP A 165 13.28 9.90 15.66
CA ASP A 165 13.66 9.97 14.24
C ASP A 165 12.53 9.42 13.35
N TYR A 166 11.80 10.34 12.72
CA TYR A 166 10.70 10.02 11.81
C TYR A 166 11.18 9.50 10.44
N GLU A 167 12.48 9.56 10.15
CA GLU A 167 13.05 9.00 8.92
C GLU A 167 13.43 7.52 9.12
N ASN A 168 13.68 7.10 10.36
CA ASN A 168 14.05 5.73 10.69
C ASN A 168 12.83 4.84 10.94
N ILE A 169 12.52 3.98 9.96
CA ILE A 169 11.50 2.94 10.08
C ILE A 169 12.15 1.65 10.56
N TYR A 170 11.79 1.18 11.76
CA TYR A 170 12.31 -0.09 12.29
C TYR A 170 11.31 -1.24 12.16
N ARG A 171 10.02 -0.96 11.91
CA ARG A 171 8.98 -1.97 11.81
C ARG A 171 7.90 -1.57 10.82
N ILE A 172 7.39 -2.53 10.06
CA ILE A 172 6.31 -2.32 9.09
C ILE A 172 5.29 -3.43 9.23
N HIS A 173 4.02 -3.06 9.36
CA HIS A 173 2.90 -4.00 9.31
C HIS A 173 2.13 -3.88 8.01
N PHE A 174 1.81 -5.02 7.43
CA PHE A 174 0.78 -5.16 6.42
C PHE A 174 -0.45 -5.78 7.07
N ILE A 175 -1.61 -5.16 6.90
CA ILE A 175 -2.90 -5.64 7.41
C ILE A 175 -3.89 -5.64 6.25
N ALA A 176 -4.50 -6.78 5.97
CA ALA A 176 -5.55 -6.91 4.97
C ALA A 176 -6.69 -7.79 5.51
N PHE A 177 -7.92 -7.52 5.04
CA PHE A 177 -9.08 -8.37 5.34
C PHE A 177 -9.13 -9.51 4.34
N GLN A 178 -9.18 -10.74 4.84
CA GLN A 178 -9.43 -11.91 3.98
C GLN A 178 -10.94 -12.15 3.84
N ASP A 179 -11.66 -12.01 4.95
CA ASP A 179 -13.12 -12.13 5.06
C ASP A 179 -13.63 -11.10 6.09
N GLU A 180 -14.95 -10.97 6.27
CA GLU A 180 -15.54 -10.05 7.28
C GLU A 180 -15.05 -10.28 8.71
N ASN A 181 -14.62 -11.51 9.03
CA ASN A 181 -14.19 -11.93 10.37
C ASN A 181 -12.71 -12.34 10.47
N THR A 182 -11.99 -12.38 9.35
CA THR A 182 -10.60 -12.88 9.33
C THR A 182 -9.66 -11.82 8.76
N ILE A 183 -8.62 -11.51 9.53
CA ILE A 183 -7.61 -10.51 9.19
C ILE A 183 -6.28 -11.20 8.99
N TRP A 184 -5.61 -10.84 7.90
CA TRP A 184 -4.25 -11.22 7.63
C TRP A 184 -3.31 -10.09 8.08
N LYS A 185 -2.36 -10.40 8.97
CA LYS A 185 -1.30 -9.48 9.41
C LYS A 185 0.06 -10.07 9.07
N GLN A 186 0.91 -9.27 8.43
CA GLN A 186 2.30 -9.60 8.19
C GLN A 186 3.19 -8.48 8.70
N THR A 187 4.20 -8.81 9.50
CA THR A 187 5.08 -7.85 10.15
C THR A 187 6.52 -8.08 9.70
N TYR A 188 7.19 -6.98 9.36
CA TYR A 188 8.63 -6.93 9.13
C TYR A 188 9.27 -6.13 10.26
N ASP A 189 10.17 -6.77 10.99
CA ASP A 189 10.88 -6.18 12.12
C ASP A 189 12.37 -6.08 11.80
N PHE A 190 12.93 -4.89 11.88
CA PHE A 190 14.36 -4.67 11.75
C PHE A 190 14.99 -4.49 13.13
N VAL A 191 15.70 -5.52 13.60
CA VAL A 191 16.30 -5.54 14.93
C VAL A 191 17.75 -6.00 14.82
N ASN A 192 18.68 -5.24 15.42
CA ASN A 192 20.11 -5.56 15.46
C ASN A 192 20.73 -5.86 14.09
N GLY A 193 20.36 -5.10 13.05
CA GLY A 193 20.88 -5.25 11.70
C GLY A 193 20.34 -6.47 10.94
N ARG A 194 19.26 -7.08 11.42
CA ARG A 194 18.60 -8.23 10.77
C ARG A 194 17.11 -7.97 10.61
N CYS A 195 16.58 -8.32 9.44
CA CYS A 195 15.15 -8.32 9.20
C CYS A 195 14.52 -9.65 9.64
N TYR A 196 13.45 -9.56 10.41
CA TYR A 196 12.59 -10.66 10.83
C TYR A 196 11.24 -10.54 10.15
N ILE A 197 10.59 -11.67 9.92
CA ILE A 197 9.24 -11.77 9.37
C ILE A 197 8.34 -12.54 10.32
N PHE A 198 7.10 -12.09 10.44
CA PHE A 198 6.03 -12.80 11.12
C PHE A 198 4.74 -12.65 10.35
N GLU A 199 4.00 -13.73 10.14
CA GLU A 199 2.75 -13.73 9.37
C GLU A 199 1.70 -14.60 10.05
N ALA A 200 0.54 -14.00 10.34
CA ALA A 200 -0.54 -14.69 11.03
C ALA A 200 -1.93 -14.19 10.61
N LEU A 201 -2.91 -15.06 10.78
CA LEU A 201 -4.33 -14.78 10.66
C LEU A 201 -4.93 -14.52 12.04
N TYR A 202 -5.74 -13.48 12.15
CA TYR A 202 -6.41 -13.04 13.36
C TYR A 202 -7.93 -13.06 13.15
N ASP A 203 -8.69 -13.34 14.21
CA ASP A 203 -10.15 -13.21 14.21
C ASP A 203 -10.55 -11.83 14.72
N VAL A 204 -11.52 -11.19 14.09
CA VAL A 204 -12.05 -9.87 14.49
C VAL A 204 -12.57 -9.87 15.92
N ASN A 205 -13.11 -11.01 16.39
CA ASN A 205 -13.68 -11.12 17.74
C ASN A 205 -12.63 -11.42 18.82
N ASN A 206 -11.49 -12.00 18.43
CA ASN A 206 -10.41 -12.37 19.35
C ASN A 206 -9.05 -12.06 18.73
N ILE A 207 -8.64 -10.82 18.91
CA ILE A 207 -7.45 -10.24 18.29
C ILE A 207 -6.19 -10.56 19.09
N ALA A 208 -6.32 -10.86 20.39
CA ALA A 208 -5.19 -11.05 21.30
C ALA A 208 -4.35 -12.28 20.94
N ASN A 209 -4.96 -13.30 20.31
CA ASN A 209 -4.27 -14.51 19.90
C ASN A 209 -4.48 -14.75 18.39
N PRO A 210 -3.42 -15.09 17.63
CA PRO A 210 -3.58 -15.46 16.24
C PRO A 210 -4.40 -16.75 16.13
N LYS A 211 -5.38 -16.74 15.23
CA LYS A 211 -6.17 -17.94 14.87
C LYS A 211 -5.30 -18.99 14.20
N GLN A 212 -4.37 -18.55 13.36
CA GLN A 212 -3.40 -19.41 12.69
C GLN A 212 -2.13 -18.62 12.40
N VAL A 213 -0.98 -19.17 12.78
CA VAL A 213 0.32 -18.63 12.37
C VAL A 213 0.71 -19.29 11.05
N ILE A 214 1.03 -18.48 10.04
CA ILE A 214 1.48 -18.93 8.71
C ILE A 214 3.01 -18.99 8.69
N ILE A 215 3.64 -17.93 9.20
CA ILE A 215 5.09 -17.82 9.30
C ILE A 215 5.43 -17.38 10.72
N ASP A 216 6.10 -18.27 11.45
CA ASP A 216 6.65 -17.96 12.77
C ASP A 216 7.75 -16.90 12.67
N TYR A 217 8.00 -16.20 13.79
CA TYR A 217 8.99 -15.15 13.85
C TYR A 217 10.38 -15.68 13.54
N GLN A 218 10.89 -15.39 12.36
CA GLN A 218 12.17 -15.90 11.88
C GLN A 218 12.96 -14.84 11.11
N PRO A 219 14.30 -14.89 11.15
CA PRO A 219 15.13 -14.00 10.36
C PRO A 219 15.00 -14.33 8.87
N ILE A 220 14.92 -13.30 8.03
CA ILE A 220 14.90 -13.46 6.58
C ILE A 220 16.33 -13.66 6.08
N GLY A 221 16.60 -14.81 5.48
CA GLY A 221 17.90 -15.13 4.89
C GLY A 221 18.10 -16.62 4.69
N THR A 222 18.95 -16.98 3.74
CA THR A 222 19.34 -18.38 3.47
C THR A 222 20.86 -18.51 3.50
N GLY A 223 21.36 -19.67 3.96
CA GLY A 223 22.79 -19.97 3.96
C GLY A 223 23.67 -19.05 4.81
N GLY A 224 23.15 -18.51 5.92
CA GLY A 224 23.89 -17.62 6.81
C GLY A 224 24.05 -16.17 6.33
N LYS A 225 23.45 -15.82 5.18
CA LYS A 225 23.31 -14.44 4.71
C LYS A 225 21.93 -13.92 5.09
N TYR A 226 21.88 -13.07 6.11
CA TYR A 226 20.65 -12.44 6.57
C TYR A 226 20.43 -11.10 5.88
N LEU A 227 19.17 -10.76 5.68
CA LEU A 227 18.79 -9.48 5.12
C LEU A 227 19.09 -8.37 6.14
N ASN A 228 19.89 -7.39 5.72
CA ASN A 228 20.33 -6.25 6.53
C ASN A 228 19.54 -4.97 6.24
N TYR A 229 18.39 -5.07 5.59
CA TYR A 229 17.48 -3.97 5.30
C TYR A 229 16.02 -4.45 5.35
N LEU A 230 15.07 -3.52 5.44
CA LEU A 230 13.65 -3.82 5.30
C LEU A 230 13.29 -3.99 3.82
N PRO A 231 12.69 -5.13 3.39
CA PRO A 231 12.37 -5.39 1.99
C PRO A 231 11.11 -4.63 1.51
N VAL A 232 10.86 -3.45 2.06
CA VAL A 232 9.67 -2.64 1.82
C VAL A 232 10.09 -1.20 1.57
N TYR A 233 9.62 -0.64 0.46
CA TYR A 233 9.89 0.73 0.07
C TYR A 233 8.56 1.48 -0.04
N ILE A 234 8.44 2.59 0.69
CA ILE A 234 7.26 3.48 0.61
C ILE A 234 7.64 4.64 -0.29
N VAL A 235 6.92 4.81 -1.40
CA VAL A 235 7.10 5.92 -2.34
C VAL A 235 5.99 6.92 -2.07
N PRO A 236 6.28 8.05 -1.40
CA PRO A 236 5.29 9.08 -1.15
C PRO A 236 5.01 9.90 -2.41
N ASN A 237 3.74 10.30 -2.58
CA ASN A 237 3.33 11.32 -3.55
C ASN A 237 3.47 12.72 -2.93
N THR A 238 4.66 13.04 -2.41
CA THR A 238 4.92 14.41 -2.01
C THR A 238 5.14 15.23 -3.27
N PRO A 239 4.42 16.34 -3.47
CA PRO A 239 4.82 17.30 -4.49
C PRO A 239 6.23 17.73 -4.14
N GLN A 240 7.20 17.36 -4.96
CA GLN A 240 8.51 17.98 -4.94
C GLN A 240 8.26 19.46 -5.23
N LEU A 241 8.17 20.28 -4.19
CA LEU A 241 8.52 21.69 -4.28
C LEU A 241 9.88 21.69 -4.96
N GLY A 242 9.90 22.11 -6.23
CA GLY A 242 11.04 21.96 -7.11
C GLY A 242 12.33 22.34 -6.38
N GLN A 243 13.20 21.36 -6.17
CA GLN A 243 14.61 21.64 -5.96
C GLN A 243 15.11 22.16 -7.30
N VAL A 244 15.07 23.48 -7.44
CA VAL A 244 15.95 24.21 -8.33
C VAL A 244 17.35 24.04 -7.73
N PHE A 245 18.18 23.26 -8.42
CA PHE A 245 19.64 23.13 -8.37
C PHE A 245 20.39 23.56 -7.11
#